data_AF-A0A3B6JEX6-F1
#
_entry.id   AF-A0A3B6JEX6-F1
#
_cell.length_a   1.000
_cell.length_b   1.000
_cell.length_c   1.000
_cell.angle_alpha   90.00
_cell.angle_beta   90.00
_cell.angle_gamma   90.00
#
_symmetry.space_group_name_H-M   'P 1'
#
loop_
_entity.id
_entity.type
_entity.pdbx_description
1 polymer ?
#
loop_
_entity_poly.entity_id
_entity_poly.type
_entity_poly.pdbx_seq_one_letter_code
_entity_poly.pdbx_strand_id
1 'polypeptide(L)'
;MACHQRSASLPLIPHSTESKVEVELQGLQTRISSPSATIDTMCGGLRSLGDIYSSIEEIMSLPSNRVPLQRKMVEEVLDRSLVLVDLCNAMQESLAELKASI
;
A
#
# COMPACT_ATOMS: atom_id res chain seq x y z
N MET A 1 27.99 5.64 19.78
CA MET A 1 27.44 5.90 18.44
C MET A 1 25.93 5.84 18.53
N ALA A 2 25.27 6.98 18.38
CA ALA A 2 23.81 7.02 18.29
C ALA A 2 23.44 6.62 16.85
N CYS A 3 22.86 5.44 16.69
CA CYS A 3 22.34 5.01 15.39
C CYS A 3 21.04 5.77 15.15
N HIS A 4 20.94 6.53 14.06
CA HIS A 4 19.68 7.18 13.74
C HIS A 4 18.68 6.11 13.33
N GLN A 5 17.50 6.06 13.99
CA GLN A 5 16.43 5.12 13.65
C GLN A 5 15.18 5.89 13.24
N ARG A 6 14.63 5.55 12.08
CA ARG A 6 13.42 6.17 11.54
C ARG A 6 12.17 5.53 12.17
N SER A 7 11.22 6.36 12.60
CA SER A 7 9.91 5.89 13.05
C SER A 7 9.02 5.64 11.82
N ALA A 8 8.49 4.44 11.68
CA ALA A 8 7.52 4.11 10.64
C ALA A 8 6.11 4.54 11.09
N SER A 9 5.48 5.44 10.34
CA SER A 9 4.05 5.72 10.50
C SER A 9 3.23 4.66 9.76
N LEU A 10 2.47 3.85 10.51
CA LEU A 10 1.53 2.86 9.97
C LEU A 10 0.46 3.55 9.10
N PRO A 11 0.15 3.01 7.91
CA PRO A 11 -0.95 3.55 7.12
C PRO A 11 -2.29 3.09 7.72
N LEU A 12 -3.22 4.04 7.87
CA LEU A 12 -4.64 3.73 7.80
C LEU A 12 -4.91 3.18 6.40
N ILE A 13 -5.01 1.86 6.29
CA ILE A 13 -5.51 1.20 5.08
C ILE A 13 -6.88 1.80 4.76
N PRO A 14 -7.18 2.15 3.50
CA PRO A 14 -8.55 2.52 3.11
C PRO A 14 -9.41 1.25 3.10
N HIS A 15 -9.69 0.71 4.28
CA HIS A 15 -10.53 -0.47 4.48
C HIS A 15 -11.96 -0.27 3.93
N SER A 16 -12.36 0.99 3.69
CA SER A 16 -13.70 1.33 3.22
C SER A 16 -13.99 0.89 1.78
N THR A 17 -13.01 0.90 0.87
CA THR A 17 -13.24 0.53 -0.54
C THR A 17 -13.12 -0.98 -0.76
N GLU A 18 -12.16 -1.63 -0.10
CA GLU A 18 -11.99 -3.09 -0.13
C GLU A 18 -13.21 -3.79 0.48
N SER A 19 -13.69 -3.28 1.63
CA SER A 19 -14.91 -3.79 2.28
C SER A 19 -16.16 -3.66 1.42
N LYS A 20 -16.28 -2.62 0.58
CA LYS A 20 -17.45 -2.41 -0.28
C LYS A 20 -17.53 -3.46 -1.41
N VAL A 21 -16.41 -3.70 -2.09
CA VAL A 21 -16.31 -4.67 -3.19
C VAL A 21 -16.64 -6.07 -2.69
N GLU A 22 -16.14 -6.42 -1.50
CA GLU A 22 -16.39 -7.73 -0.88
C GLU A 22 -17.87 -7.94 -0.54
N VAL A 23 -18.55 -6.90 -0.01
CA VAL A 23 -19.99 -6.93 0.25
C VAL A 23 -20.81 -7.10 -1.05
N GLU A 24 -20.43 -6.41 -2.13
CA GLU A 24 -21.10 -6.53 -3.43
C GLU A 24 -20.92 -7.94 -4.04
N LEU A 25 -19.73 -8.53 -3.92
CA LEU A 25 -19.44 -9.91 -4.31
C LEU A 25 -20.24 -10.93 -3.50
N GLN A 26 -20.28 -10.79 -2.18
CA GLN A 26 -21.04 -11.67 -1.29
C GLN A 26 -22.55 -11.62 -1.62
N GLY A 27 -23.08 -10.41 -1.84
CA GLY A 27 -24.46 -10.19 -2.24
C GLY A 27 -24.79 -10.76 -3.62
N LEU A 28 -23.85 -10.66 -4.56
CA LEU A 28 -23.96 -11.29 -5.87
C LEU A 28 -24.00 -12.81 -5.75
N GLN A 29 -23.04 -13.40 -5.02
CA GLN A 29 -22.95 -14.84 -4.78
C GLN A 29 -24.26 -15.38 -4.19
N THR A 30 -24.82 -14.70 -3.19
CA THR A 30 -26.07 -15.10 -2.56
C THR A 30 -27.25 -15.11 -3.54
N ARG A 31 -27.33 -14.10 -4.43
CA ARG A 31 -28.40 -14.02 -5.44
C ARG A 31 -28.29 -15.11 -6.49
N ILE A 32 -27.09 -15.40 -7.00
CA ILE A 32 -26.89 -16.43 -8.03
C ILE A 32 -26.98 -17.86 -7.48
N SER A 33 -26.65 -18.07 -6.20
CA SER A 33 -26.77 -19.36 -5.53
C SER A 33 -28.19 -19.66 -5.03
N SER A 34 -29.13 -18.73 -5.19
CA SER A 34 -30.52 -18.94 -4.80
C SER A 34 -31.14 -20.09 -5.62
N PRO A 35 -31.88 -21.03 -4.99
CA PRO A 35 -32.61 -22.07 -5.71
C PRO A 35 -33.68 -21.52 -6.66
N SER A 36 -34.11 -20.28 -6.46
CA SER A 36 -35.07 -19.57 -7.32
C SER A 36 -34.41 -18.74 -8.42
N ALA A 37 -33.08 -18.79 -8.56
CA ALA A 37 -32.37 -18.04 -9.58
C ALA A 37 -32.84 -18.46 -10.98
N THR A 38 -33.29 -17.48 -11.74
CA THR A 38 -33.70 -17.69 -13.14
C THR A 38 -32.52 -17.42 -14.07
N ILE A 39 -32.64 -17.84 -15.34
CA ILE A 39 -31.64 -17.51 -16.37
C ILE A 39 -31.42 -16.00 -16.45
N ASP A 40 -32.48 -15.20 -16.37
CA ASP A 40 -32.40 -13.74 -16.35
C ASP A 40 -31.59 -13.22 -15.14
N THR A 41 -31.84 -13.79 -13.96
CA THR A 41 -31.06 -13.50 -12.74
C THR A 41 -29.58 -13.83 -12.91
N MET A 42 -29.25 -14.96 -13.56
CA MET A 42 -27.87 -15.35 -13.84
C MET A 42 -27.20 -14.41 -14.85
N CYS A 43 -27.89 -14.02 -15.92
CA CYS A 43 -27.39 -13.05 -16.89
C CYS A 43 -27.17 -11.67 -16.26
N GLY A 44 -28.09 -11.20 -15.43
CA GLY A 44 -27.92 -9.98 -14.64
C GLY A 44 -26.76 -10.09 -13.64
N GLY A 45 -26.54 -11.27 -13.06
CA GLY A 45 -25.42 -11.54 -12.19
C GLY A 45 -24.07 -11.46 -12.91
N LEU A 46 -23.95 -12.02 -14.11
CA LEU A 46 -22.74 -11.93 -14.93
C LEU A 46 -22.43 -10.49 -15.36
N ARG A 47 -23.47 -9.70 -15.68
CA ARG A 47 -23.30 -8.27 -15.96
C ARG A 47 -22.78 -7.51 -14.74
N SER A 48 -23.41 -7.72 -13.59
CA SER A 48 -22.99 -7.11 -12.32
C SER A 48 -21.56 -7.50 -11.94
N LEU A 49 -21.15 -8.73 -12.23
CA LEU A 49 -19.78 -9.18 -12.02
C LEU A 49 -18.80 -8.39 -12.89
N GLY A 50 -19.13 -8.18 -14.17
CA GLY A 50 -18.36 -7.32 -15.07
C GLY A 50 -18.17 -5.90 -14.52
N ASP A 51 -19.26 -5.30 -14.02
CA ASP A 51 -19.23 -3.95 -13.43
C ASP A 51 -18.34 -3.88 -12.17
N ILE A 52 -18.37 -4.93 -11.32
CA ILE A 52 -17.49 -5.06 -10.14
C ILE A 52 -16.04 -5.16 -10.58
N TYR A 53 -15.71 -5.98 -11.58
CA TYR A 53 -14.35 -6.11 -12.10
C TYR A 53 -13.83 -4.79 -12.68
N SER A 54 -14.65 -4.06 -13.45
CA SER A 54 -14.28 -2.73 -13.96
C SER A 54 -14.04 -1.73 -12.83
N SER A 55 -14.84 -1.79 -11.75
CA SER A 55 -14.63 -0.94 -10.57
C SER A 55 -13.33 -1.26 -9.84
N ILE A 56 -12.95 -2.54 -9.74
CA ILE A 56 -11.66 -2.96 -9.18
C ILE A 56 -10.51 -2.46 -10.05
N GLU A 57 -10.62 -2.58 -11.37
CA GLU A 57 -9.60 -2.09 -12.31
C GLU A 57 -9.42 -0.57 -12.19
N GLU A 58 -10.52 0.19 -12.10
CA GLU A 58 -10.48 1.62 -11.84
C GLU A 58 -9.76 1.93 -10.52
N ILE A 59 -10.17 1.29 -9.42
CA ILE A 59 -9.54 1.43 -8.09
C ILE A 59 -8.04 1.11 -8.15
N MET A 60 -7.64 0.03 -8.82
CA MET A 60 -6.23 -0.34 -8.96
C MET A 60 -5.44 0.63 -9.85
N SER A 61 -6.10 1.24 -10.84
CA SER A 61 -5.47 2.23 -11.71
C SER A 61 -5.20 3.56 -11.00
N LEU A 62 -5.95 3.87 -9.92
CA LEU A 62 -5.79 5.12 -9.18
C LEU A 62 -4.36 5.28 -8.65
N PRO A 63 -3.73 6.45 -8.83
CA PRO A 63 -2.41 6.75 -8.29
C PRO A 63 -2.31 6.49 -6.79
N SER A 64 -3.41 6.71 -6.05
CA SER A 64 -3.54 6.46 -4.61
C SER A 64 -3.23 5.01 -4.20
N ASN A 65 -3.51 4.03 -5.07
CA ASN A 65 -3.19 2.61 -4.84
C ASN A 65 -1.80 2.20 -5.32
N ARG A 66 -1.09 3.08 -6.03
CA ARG A 66 0.35 2.94 -6.31
C ARG A 66 1.22 3.54 -5.20
N VAL A 67 0.61 4.33 -4.31
CA VAL A 67 1.29 4.94 -3.16
C VAL A 67 1.96 3.90 -2.24
N PRO A 68 1.38 2.71 -1.95
CA PRO A 68 2.08 1.69 -1.15
C PRO A 68 3.38 1.21 -1.82
N LEU A 69 3.36 0.97 -3.13
CA LEU A 69 4.53 0.55 -3.91
C LEU A 69 5.57 1.68 -4.02
N GLN A 70 5.14 2.91 -4.33
CA GLN A 70 6.03 4.07 -4.33
C GLN A 70 6.62 4.35 -2.96
N ARG A 71 5.83 4.25 -1.89
CA ARG A 71 6.33 4.43 -0.51
C ARG A 71 7.33 3.36 -0.13
N LYS A 72 7.13 2.09 -0.52
CA LYS A 72 8.11 1.03 -0.29
C LYS A 72 9.45 1.36 -0.96
N MET A 73 9.42 1.81 -2.22
CA MET A 73 10.62 2.27 -2.93
C MET A 73 11.26 3.50 -2.24
N VAL A 74 10.45 4.45 -1.77
CA VAL A 74 10.92 5.63 -1.05
C VAL A 74 11.53 5.27 0.32
N GLU A 75 10.94 4.33 1.07
CA GLU A 75 11.51 3.82 2.33
C GLU A 75 12.88 3.17 2.10
N GLU A 76 13.03 2.33 1.07
CA GLU A 76 14.32 1.71 0.75
C GLU A 76 15.40 2.75 0.40
N VAL A 77 15.03 3.84 -0.29
CA VAL A 77 15.96 4.94 -0.59
C VAL A 77 16.33 5.71 0.67
N LEU A 78 15.36 5.94 1.57
CA LEU A 78 15.58 6.68 2.81
C LEU A 78 16.42 5.89 3.82
N ASP A 79 16.23 4.57 3.92
CA ASP A 79 17.08 3.70 4.73
C ASP A 79 18.55 3.75 4.25
N ARG A 80 18.78 3.72 2.94
CA ARG A 80 20.13 3.91 2.38
C ARG A 80 20.69 5.30 2.67
N SER A 81 19.83 6.32 2.65
CA SER A 81 20.24 7.69 2.97
C SER A 81 20.66 7.84 4.43
N LEU A 82 20.04 7.09 5.34
CA LEU A 82 20.39 7.08 6.76
C LEU A 82 21.82 6.58 6.99
N VAL A 83 22.22 5.51 6.30
CA VAL A 83 23.58 4.98 6.35
C VAL A 83 24.61 6.04 5.91
N LEU A 84 24.26 6.85 4.90
CA LEU A 84 25.14 7.96 4.47
C LEU A 84 25.25 9.05 5.55
N VAL A 85 24.17 9.37 6.24
CA VAL A 85 24.19 10.34 7.35
C VAL A 85 25.07 9.83 8.49
N ASP A 86 24.94 8.56 8.88
CA ASP A 86 25.78 7.95 9.92
C ASP A 86 27.27 8.00 9.52
N LEU A 87 27.59 7.71 8.26
CA LEU A 87 28.96 7.80 7.74
C LEU A 87 29.50 9.24 7.78
N CYS A 88 28.68 10.22 7.39
CA CYS A 88 29.05 11.62 7.46
C CYS A 88 29.30 12.07 8.91
N ASN A 89 28.48 11.63 9.86
CA ASN A 89 28.72 11.91 11.29
C ASN A 89 30.04 11.29 11.76
N ALA A 90 30.32 10.03 11.43
CA ALA A 90 31.57 9.37 11.82
C ALA A 90 32.81 10.10 11.23
N MET A 91 32.71 10.57 9.99
CA MET A 91 33.77 11.39 9.37
C MET A 91 33.95 12.74 10.09
N GLN A 92 32.87 13.40 10.48
CA GLN A 92 32.95 14.65 11.24
C GLN A 92 33.55 14.44 12.62
N GLU A 93 33.17 13.37 13.32
CA GLU A 93 33.72 13.00 14.63
C GLU A 93 35.23 12.76 14.55
N SER A 94 35.69 11.95 13.58
CA SER A 94 37.13 11.69 13.39
C SER A 94 37.93 12.95 13.02
N LEU A 95 37.38 13.84 12.20
CA LEU A 95 38.02 15.13 11.89
C LEU A 95 38.11 16.03 13.13
N ALA A 96 37.06 16.06 13.96
CA ALA A 96 37.05 16.81 15.20
C ALA A 96 38.11 16.28 16.19
N GLU A 97 38.24 14.95 16.28
CA GLU A 97 39.25 14.28 17.12
C GLU A 97 40.68 14.60 16.67
N LEU A 98 40.96 14.51 15.36
CA LEU A 98 42.26 14.91 14.80
C LEU A 98 42.60 16.37 15.11
N LYS A 99 41.61 17.26 14.98
CA LYS A 99 41.79 18.69 15.26
C LYS A 99 42.05 18.96 16.75
N ALA A 100 41.52 18.13 17.65
CA ALA A 100 41.77 18.24 19.09
C ALA A 100 43.14 17.65 19.50
N SER A 101 43.74 16.80 18.67
CA SER A 101 45.09 16.24 18.88
C SER A 101 46.23 17.12 18.33
N ILE A 102 45.92 18.28 17.74
CA ILE A 102 46.88 19.30 17.30
C ILE A 102 46.87 20.44 18.32
#